data_AF-A0A1L3GMX8-F1
#
_entry.id   AF-A0A1L3GMX8-F1
#
_cell.length_a   1.000
_cell.length_b   1.000
_cell.length_c   1.000
_cell.angle_alpha   90.00
_cell.angle_beta   90.00
_cell.angle_gamma   90.00
#
_symmetry.space_group_name_H-M   'P 1'
#
loop_
_entity.id
_entity.type
_entity.pdbx_description
1 polymer ?
#
loop_
_entity_poly.entity_id
_entity_poly.type
_entity_poly.pdbx_seq_one_letter_code
_entity_poly.pdbx_strand_id
1 'polypeptide(L)'
;MPQNIRNIAIIAHVDHGKTTLVDAMLRQSGIFRDNQTITERIMDSNDLEKERGITILSKNLSISHGDLKINVVDTPGHADFGGEVERVLKMVDSVLLLVDAFDGPMPQTRFVLKKSLDLGHQPIVVINKIDRPGARPEQVVDMVFDLFCELNADEQQLDFPIVYTNAKAGHATLDPKAPKDNLEDLFQLIGNEVSPPKVDPEAPFQMLVTSIAYNDYLGRIATGKISNGRVSAGQTIAVVKKDGQVTKGRISKLIGFDGLQQIEIQEAVAGDIICIAGFEDVGISETFADAEHPVALPYVAIDEPTLSMNFMVNSSPFAGQEGKYVTSRVIRERLQKELRTNVSLRVEDTDNTDTFKVSGRGELHLSILIENMRREGFELAVSKPEVILRDIDGVSCEPMEFLTIDVPEEHQGTVIEKLGTRKAEMVAMHPMDGINRLEFIIPARGLIGFRTEFLTDTRGTGVMNHTFHEYGPFKGAIPGRKNGVLLALESGETVAYSLFSLQERGILFVNAGVKVYEGMIIGENAKQNDLVVNACKGKKLTNVRASGSDEAIRITTPRTLSLEQALEYIDEDELVEITPTSIRLRKKYLDANERKRYEKTRG
;
A
#
# COMPACT_ATOMS: atom_id res chain seq x y z
N MET A 1 1.37 -14.57 -34.00
CA MET A 1 1.45 -15.09 -32.62
C MET A 1 1.74 -14.00 -31.58
N PRO A 2 2.61 -13.00 -31.79
CA PRO A 2 2.65 -11.80 -30.91
C PRO A 2 1.51 -10.80 -31.17
N GLN A 3 1.03 -10.73 -32.43
CA GLN A 3 0.02 -9.76 -32.87
C GLN A 3 -1.36 -9.90 -32.20
N ASN A 4 -1.64 -11.03 -31.54
CA ASN A 4 -2.92 -11.26 -30.86
C ASN A 4 -2.79 -11.17 -29.33
N ILE A 5 -1.60 -10.84 -28.82
CA ILE A 5 -1.40 -10.62 -27.39
C ILE A 5 -1.82 -9.19 -27.06
N ARG A 6 -2.55 -9.02 -25.95
CA ARG A 6 -2.90 -7.73 -25.37
C ARG A 6 -2.52 -7.74 -23.90
N ASN A 7 -1.58 -6.90 -23.50
CA ASN A 7 -1.21 -6.75 -22.09
C ASN A 7 -1.89 -5.50 -21.55
N ILE A 8 -2.77 -5.65 -20.56
CA ILE A 8 -3.53 -4.55 -19.98
C ILE A 8 -3.41 -4.53 -18.47
N ALA A 9 -3.41 -3.34 -17.88
CA ALA A 9 -3.57 -3.19 -16.43
C ALA A 9 -4.98 -2.70 -16.09
N ILE A 10 -5.54 -3.08 -14.94
CA ILE A 10 -6.82 -2.53 -14.47
C ILE A 10 -6.59 -1.55 -13.33
N ILE A 11 -7.03 -0.32 -13.54
CA ILE A 11 -7.01 0.76 -12.56
C ILE A 11 -8.42 0.93 -12.03
N ALA A 12 -8.64 0.72 -10.72
CA ALA A 12 -9.97 0.78 -10.13
C ALA A 12 -9.90 1.22 -8.67
N HIS A 13 -10.98 1.84 -8.19
CA HIS A 13 -11.23 1.99 -6.76
C HIS A 13 -11.77 0.68 -6.17
N VAL A 14 -11.58 0.43 -4.86
CA VAL A 14 -11.88 -0.89 -4.28
C VAL A 14 -13.34 -1.32 -4.38
N ASP A 15 -14.25 -0.37 -4.44
CA ASP A 15 -15.67 -0.69 -4.61
C ASP A 15 -16.17 -0.57 -6.04
N HIS A 16 -15.34 -0.24 -7.04
CA HIS A 16 -15.79 -0.13 -8.43
C HIS A 16 -15.96 -1.49 -9.13
N GLY A 17 -15.64 -2.59 -8.45
CA GLY A 17 -15.94 -3.96 -8.92
C GLY A 17 -14.86 -4.56 -9.81
N LYS A 18 -13.59 -4.20 -9.62
CA LYS A 18 -12.42 -4.75 -10.36
C LYS A 18 -12.42 -6.27 -10.37
N THR A 19 -12.46 -6.86 -9.17
CA THR A 19 -12.47 -8.31 -9.02
C THR A 19 -13.70 -8.94 -9.68
N THR A 20 -14.87 -8.31 -9.57
CA THR A 20 -16.11 -8.81 -10.20
C THR A 20 -16.00 -8.81 -11.72
N LEU A 21 -15.40 -7.77 -12.31
CA LEU A 21 -15.21 -7.68 -13.75
C LEU A 21 -14.24 -8.75 -14.24
N VAL A 22 -13.11 -8.91 -13.57
CA VAL A 22 -12.12 -9.95 -13.90
C VAL A 22 -12.73 -11.36 -13.79
N ASP A 23 -13.49 -11.63 -12.73
CA ASP A 23 -14.17 -12.91 -12.56
C ASP A 23 -15.18 -13.17 -13.70
N ALA A 24 -15.90 -12.14 -14.14
CA ALA A 24 -16.84 -12.25 -15.25
C ALA A 24 -16.13 -12.49 -16.60
N MET A 25 -15.02 -11.80 -16.86
CA MET A 25 -14.19 -12.04 -18.05
C MET A 25 -13.64 -13.47 -18.06
N LEU A 26 -13.17 -13.96 -16.92
CA LEU A 26 -12.68 -15.33 -16.77
C LEU A 26 -13.76 -16.37 -17.07
N ARG A 27 -14.98 -16.21 -16.54
CA ARG A 27 -16.10 -17.13 -16.80
C ARG A 27 -16.48 -17.21 -18.27
N GLN A 28 -16.43 -16.09 -18.98
CA GLN A 28 -16.88 -16.02 -20.38
C GLN A 28 -15.76 -16.32 -21.41
N SER A 29 -14.52 -16.44 -20.96
CA SER A 29 -13.37 -16.77 -21.81
C SER A 29 -13.24 -18.26 -22.19
N GLY A 30 -14.16 -19.11 -21.74
CA GLY A 30 -14.14 -20.55 -22.07
C GLY A 30 -13.06 -21.37 -21.36
N ILE A 31 -12.26 -20.78 -20.46
CA ILE A 31 -11.22 -21.46 -19.67
C ILE A 31 -11.83 -22.44 -18.63
N PHE A 32 -13.10 -22.26 -18.25
CA PHE A 32 -13.75 -23.07 -17.22
C PHE A 32 -14.68 -24.13 -17.83
N ARG A 33 -14.42 -25.42 -17.55
CA ARG A 33 -15.41 -26.50 -17.69
C ARG A 33 -16.47 -26.33 -16.60
N ASP A 34 -17.74 -26.60 -16.91
CA ASP A 34 -18.96 -26.42 -16.07
C ASP A 34 -18.91 -26.94 -14.61
N ASN A 35 -17.86 -27.65 -14.18
CA ASN A 35 -17.73 -28.30 -12.88
C ASN A 35 -16.66 -27.71 -11.93
N GLN A 36 -16.00 -26.59 -12.24
CA GLN A 36 -15.07 -25.95 -11.29
C GLN A 36 -15.82 -24.96 -10.37
N THR A 37 -15.78 -25.23 -9.07
CA THR A 37 -16.36 -24.36 -8.03
C THR A 37 -15.52 -23.10 -7.92
N ILE A 38 -16.00 -22.00 -8.49
CA ILE A 38 -15.38 -20.68 -8.38
C ILE A 38 -15.60 -20.19 -6.94
N THR A 39 -14.52 -19.96 -6.19
CA THR A 39 -14.59 -19.15 -4.98
C THR A 39 -14.83 -17.71 -5.46
N GLU A 40 -15.95 -17.09 -5.08
CA GLU A 40 -16.24 -15.70 -5.46
C GLU A 40 -15.11 -14.77 -4.99
N ARG A 41 -14.63 -13.88 -5.87
CA ARG A 41 -13.67 -12.78 -5.60
C ARG A 41 -12.19 -13.18 -5.46
N ILE A 42 -11.49 -13.34 -6.59
CA ILE A 42 -10.14 -13.93 -6.60
C ILE A 42 -8.97 -12.92 -6.66
N MET A 43 -9.19 -11.73 -7.24
CA MET A 43 -8.14 -10.71 -7.35
C MET A 43 -7.85 -10.05 -5.99
N ASP A 44 -8.88 -9.53 -5.30
CA ASP A 44 -8.77 -8.98 -3.94
C ASP A 44 -8.98 -10.07 -2.85
N SER A 45 -8.25 -11.18 -2.94
CA SER A 45 -8.39 -12.30 -2.00
C SER A 45 -7.78 -12.01 -0.63
N ASN A 46 -6.88 -11.03 -0.52
CA ASN A 46 -6.23 -10.66 0.72
C ASN A 46 -7.17 -9.77 1.55
N ASP A 47 -7.46 -10.16 2.79
CA ASP A 47 -8.34 -9.41 3.69
C ASP A 47 -7.84 -7.97 3.90
N LEU A 48 -6.52 -7.75 3.84
CA LEU A 48 -5.91 -6.43 3.93
C LEU A 48 -6.24 -5.50 2.76
N GLU A 49 -6.31 -6.05 1.55
CA GLU A 49 -6.63 -5.27 0.35
C GLU A 49 -8.08 -4.77 0.41
N LYS A 50 -8.98 -5.63 0.89
CA LYS A 50 -10.39 -5.31 1.11
C LYS A 50 -10.58 -4.27 2.20
N GLU A 51 -9.94 -4.44 3.36
CA GLU A 51 -10.10 -3.52 4.49
C GLU A 51 -9.54 -2.13 4.21
N ARG A 52 -8.43 -2.04 3.46
CA ARG A 52 -7.73 -0.77 3.20
C ARG A 52 -8.16 -0.08 1.92
N GLY A 53 -8.97 -0.73 1.08
CA GLY A 53 -9.40 -0.09 -0.14
C GLY A 53 -8.29 0.05 -1.19
N ILE A 54 -7.27 -0.82 -1.17
CA ILE A 54 -6.13 -0.76 -2.09
C ILE A 54 -5.67 -2.15 -2.55
N THR A 55 -5.14 -2.25 -3.76
CA THR A 55 -4.34 -3.40 -4.20
C THR A 55 -2.93 -3.26 -3.67
N ILE A 56 -2.40 -4.33 -3.05
CA ILE A 56 -1.10 -4.32 -2.38
C ILE A 56 -0.07 -5.11 -3.19
N LEU A 57 -0.45 -6.24 -3.79
CA LEU A 57 0.44 -7.05 -4.63
C LEU A 57 -0.12 -7.22 -6.03
N SER A 58 0.70 -7.00 -7.06
CA SER A 58 0.29 -7.26 -8.44
C SER A 58 0.08 -8.77 -8.69
N LYS A 59 -1.09 -9.17 -9.17
CA LYS A 59 -1.35 -10.51 -9.71
C LYS A 59 -1.46 -10.46 -11.23
N ASN A 60 -0.93 -11.49 -11.89
CA ASN A 60 -1.03 -11.68 -13.33
C ASN A 60 -2.04 -12.79 -13.63
N LEU A 61 -2.85 -12.58 -14.65
CA LEU A 61 -3.76 -13.59 -15.19
C LEU A 61 -3.77 -13.53 -16.72
N SER A 62 -4.07 -14.65 -17.37
CA SER A 62 -4.17 -14.73 -18.83
C SER A 62 -5.55 -15.23 -19.23
N ILE A 63 -6.21 -14.48 -20.11
CA ILE A 63 -7.55 -14.77 -20.64
C ILE A 63 -7.39 -15.07 -22.13
N SER A 64 -7.90 -16.21 -22.58
CA SER A 64 -7.95 -16.56 -24.00
C SER A 64 -9.37 -16.34 -24.52
N HIS A 65 -9.55 -15.53 -25.56
CA HIS A 65 -10.86 -15.29 -26.19
C HIS A 65 -10.73 -15.37 -27.71
N GLY A 66 -11.23 -16.45 -28.31
CA GLY A 66 -10.97 -16.76 -29.72
C GLY A 66 -9.46 -16.90 -29.97
N ASP A 67 -8.93 -16.12 -30.92
CA ASP A 67 -7.49 -16.07 -31.22
C ASP A 67 -6.71 -15.05 -30.39
N LEU A 68 -7.39 -14.28 -29.52
CA LEU A 68 -6.83 -13.20 -28.71
C LEU A 68 -6.38 -13.74 -27.35
N LYS A 69 -5.17 -13.35 -26.92
CA LYS A 69 -4.64 -13.62 -25.58
C LYS A 69 -4.52 -12.31 -24.82
N ILE A 70 -5.36 -12.11 -23.82
CA ILE A 70 -5.38 -10.91 -22.97
C ILE A 70 -4.68 -11.25 -21.64
N ASN A 71 -3.50 -10.69 -21.43
CA ASN A 71 -2.86 -10.71 -20.13
C ASN A 71 -3.34 -9.52 -19.31
N VAL A 72 -3.95 -9.76 -18.17
CA VAL A 72 -4.36 -8.72 -17.24
C VAL A 72 -3.40 -8.69 -16.07
N VAL A 73 -2.85 -7.52 -15.80
CA VAL A 73 -1.96 -7.27 -14.67
C VAL A 73 -2.63 -6.33 -13.68
N ASP A 74 -2.65 -6.71 -12.41
CA ASP A 74 -3.21 -5.87 -11.36
C ASP A 74 -2.21 -4.77 -10.92
N THR A 75 -2.67 -3.52 -10.79
CA THR A 75 -1.82 -2.40 -10.34
C THR A 75 -2.14 -2.02 -8.90
N PRO A 76 -1.13 -1.89 -8.01
CA PRO A 76 -1.31 -1.29 -6.69
C PRO A 76 -1.89 0.13 -6.79
N GLY A 77 -2.87 0.47 -5.94
CA GLY A 77 -3.60 1.75 -6.02
C GLY A 77 -2.98 2.92 -5.25
N HIS A 78 -1.88 2.70 -4.53
CA HIS A 78 -1.41 3.62 -3.49
C HIS A 78 -0.02 4.19 -3.75
N ALA A 79 0.20 5.47 -3.42
CA ALA A 79 1.44 6.21 -3.67
C ALA A 79 2.70 5.53 -3.09
N ASP A 80 2.63 4.97 -1.88
CA ASP A 80 3.70 4.16 -1.24
C ASP A 80 4.15 2.93 -2.05
N PHE A 81 3.42 2.53 -3.10
CA PHE A 81 3.83 1.50 -4.05
C PHE A 81 4.16 2.04 -5.46
N GLY A 82 4.28 3.36 -5.64
CA GLY A 82 4.74 4.02 -6.87
C GLY A 82 5.82 3.30 -7.70
N GLY A 83 6.95 2.90 -7.11
CA GLY A 83 7.97 2.13 -7.84
C GLY A 83 7.50 0.75 -8.33
N GLU A 84 6.55 0.10 -7.64
CA GLU A 84 5.90 -1.12 -8.12
C GLU A 84 4.88 -0.82 -9.22
N VAL A 85 4.08 0.24 -9.06
CA VAL A 85 3.12 0.71 -10.06
C VAL A 85 3.82 1.00 -11.39
N GLU A 86 4.94 1.72 -11.39
CA GLU A 86 5.69 2.00 -12.62
C GLU A 86 6.24 0.73 -13.29
N ARG A 87 6.72 -0.24 -12.50
CA ARG A 87 7.20 -1.53 -13.04
C ARG A 87 6.06 -2.32 -13.70
N VAL A 88 4.89 -2.33 -13.07
CA VAL A 88 3.69 -2.98 -13.61
C VAL A 88 3.22 -2.29 -14.88
N LEU A 89 3.13 -0.95 -14.87
CA LEU A 89 2.68 -0.19 -16.03
C LEU A 89 3.62 -0.35 -17.23
N LYS A 90 4.92 -0.61 -17.03
CA LYS A 90 5.85 -0.94 -18.13
C LYS A 90 5.67 -2.35 -18.71
N MET A 91 5.00 -3.26 -18.00
CA MET A 91 4.66 -4.58 -18.56
C MET A 91 3.47 -4.53 -19.50
N VAL A 92 2.58 -3.55 -19.36
CA VAL A 92 1.35 -3.47 -20.14
C VAL A 92 1.49 -2.50 -21.30
N ASP A 93 0.58 -2.62 -22.26
CA ASP A 93 0.54 -1.80 -23.47
C ASP A 93 -0.67 -0.83 -23.46
N SER A 94 -1.61 -1.00 -22.53
CA SER A 94 -2.75 -0.12 -22.27
C SER A 94 -3.32 -0.36 -20.85
N VAL A 95 -4.28 0.46 -20.42
CA VAL A 95 -4.96 0.34 -19.12
C VAL A 95 -6.47 0.40 -19.26
N LEU A 96 -7.17 -0.38 -18.42
CA LEU A 96 -8.62 -0.29 -18.22
C LEU A 96 -8.90 0.54 -16.98
N LEU A 97 -9.50 1.72 -17.15
CA LEU A 97 -9.95 2.55 -16.04
C LEU A 97 -11.39 2.16 -15.66
N LEU A 98 -11.56 1.48 -14.53
CA LEU A 98 -12.86 1.04 -14.03
C LEU A 98 -13.49 2.06 -13.08
N VAL A 99 -14.66 2.58 -13.47
CA VAL A 99 -15.36 3.65 -12.78
C VAL A 99 -16.79 3.22 -12.46
N ASP A 100 -17.26 3.46 -11.25
CA ASP A 100 -18.66 3.18 -10.88
C ASP A 100 -19.60 4.22 -11.51
N ALA A 101 -20.68 3.75 -12.14
CA ALA A 101 -21.64 4.57 -12.86
C ALA A 101 -22.46 5.52 -11.98
N PHE A 102 -22.41 5.37 -10.65
CA PHE A 102 -23.06 6.26 -9.69
C PHE A 102 -22.02 7.17 -9.01
N ASP A 103 -20.97 6.56 -8.46
CA ASP A 103 -19.99 7.26 -7.64
C ASP A 103 -19.03 8.14 -8.47
N GLY A 104 -18.66 7.70 -9.69
CA GLY A 104 -17.74 8.42 -10.58
C GLY A 104 -16.25 8.16 -10.27
N PRO A 105 -15.31 8.90 -10.90
CA PRO A 105 -13.88 8.74 -10.65
C PRO A 105 -13.51 9.10 -9.20
N MET A 106 -12.66 8.28 -8.59
CA MET A 106 -12.28 8.42 -7.18
C MET A 106 -10.84 8.92 -7.01
N PRO A 107 -10.53 9.71 -5.97
CA PRO A 107 -9.19 10.26 -5.74
C PRO A 107 -8.05 9.24 -5.77
N GLN A 108 -8.31 8.01 -5.31
CA GLN A 108 -7.30 6.95 -5.20
C GLN A 108 -6.82 6.45 -6.58
N THR A 109 -7.66 6.47 -7.63
CA THR A 109 -7.25 6.01 -8.96
C THR A 109 -6.41 7.03 -9.72
N ARG A 110 -6.44 8.30 -9.30
CA ARG A 110 -5.76 9.42 -9.98
C ARG A 110 -4.25 9.22 -10.06
N PHE A 111 -3.63 8.69 -9.00
CA PHE A 111 -2.18 8.48 -8.96
C PHE A 111 -1.71 7.49 -10.03
N VAL A 112 -2.33 6.31 -10.07
CA VAL A 112 -1.98 5.25 -11.03
C VAL A 112 -2.33 5.69 -12.45
N LEU A 113 -3.48 6.34 -12.64
CA LEU A 113 -3.89 6.89 -13.93
C LEU A 113 -2.90 7.92 -14.45
N LYS A 114 -2.45 8.87 -13.60
CA LYS A 114 -1.46 9.88 -14.00
C LYS A 114 -0.17 9.24 -14.47
N LYS A 115 0.38 8.27 -13.72
CA LYS A 115 1.58 7.52 -14.12
C LYS A 115 1.38 6.75 -15.43
N SER A 116 0.19 6.22 -15.66
CA SER A 116 -0.17 5.56 -16.91
C SER A 116 -0.16 6.53 -18.08
N LEU A 117 -0.77 7.71 -17.92
CA LEU A 117 -0.82 8.75 -18.95
C LEU A 117 0.58 9.30 -19.26
N ASP A 118 1.43 9.50 -18.24
CA ASP A 118 2.82 9.94 -18.41
C ASP A 118 3.69 8.93 -19.17
N LEU A 119 3.33 7.64 -19.13
CA LEU A 119 3.96 6.59 -19.93
C LEU A 119 3.44 6.53 -21.37
N GLY A 120 2.45 7.36 -21.73
CA GLY A 120 1.84 7.40 -23.06
C GLY A 120 0.83 6.27 -23.30
N HIS A 121 0.36 5.59 -22.26
CA HIS A 121 -0.70 4.60 -22.40
C HIS A 121 -2.01 5.25 -22.82
N GLN A 122 -2.78 4.57 -23.66
CA GLN A 122 -4.11 4.98 -24.07
C GLN A 122 -5.15 4.18 -23.26
N PRO A 123 -5.84 4.82 -22.30
CA PRO A 123 -6.80 4.12 -21.43
C PRO A 123 -8.09 3.76 -22.16
N ILE A 124 -8.68 2.63 -21.80
CA ILE A 124 -10.07 2.28 -22.10
C ILE A 124 -10.91 2.53 -20.84
N VAL A 125 -11.96 3.32 -20.95
CA VAL A 125 -12.82 3.66 -19.81
C VAL A 125 -13.98 2.67 -19.70
N VAL A 126 -14.06 2.02 -18.54
CA VAL A 126 -15.09 1.02 -18.23
C VAL A 126 -16.03 1.58 -17.17
N ILE A 127 -17.26 1.90 -17.55
CA ILE A 127 -18.30 2.41 -16.65
C ILE A 127 -19.12 1.24 -16.11
N ASN A 128 -18.89 0.86 -14.85
CA ASN A 128 -19.44 -0.35 -14.25
C ASN A 128 -20.64 -0.08 -13.32
N LYS A 129 -21.41 -1.13 -13.01
CA LYS A 129 -22.61 -1.11 -12.18
C LYS A 129 -23.72 -0.22 -12.74
N ILE A 130 -23.90 -0.25 -14.06
CA ILE A 130 -24.99 0.48 -14.73
C ILE A 130 -26.40 0.01 -14.32
N ASP A 131 -26.51 -1.16 -13.67
CA ASP A 131 -27.75 -1.69 -13.09
C ASP A 131 -28.14 -1.06 -11.75
N ARG A 132 -27.22 -0.32 -11.13
CA ARG A 132 -27.45 0.28 -9.81
C ARG A 132 -28.55 1.35 -9.90
N PRO A 133 -29.55 1.35 -8.99
CA PRO A 133 -30.54 2.42 -8.93
C PRO A 133 -29.88 3.78 -8.73
N GLY A 134 -30.19 4.74 -9.61
CA GLY A 134 -29.60 6.07 -9.59
C GLY A 134 -28.30 6.21 -10.39
N ALA A 135 -27.82 5.16 -11.06
CA ALA A 135 -26.67 5.25 -11.96
C ALA A 135 -26.86 6.38 -12.99
N ARG A 136 -25.76 7.10 -13.23
CA ARG A 136 -25.68 8.29 -14.09
C ARG A 136 -24.49 8.19 -15.06
N PRO A 137 -24.49 7.21 -15.98
CA PRO A 137 -23.31 6.88 -16.78
C PRO A 137 -22.80 8.05 -17.65
N GLU A 138 -23.71 8.84 -18.24
CA GLU A 138 -23.36 9.99 -19.07
C GLU A 138 -22.60 11.05 -18.26
N GLN A 139 -23.11 11.42 -17.08
CA GLN A 139 -22.45 12.38 -16.18
C GLN A 139 -21.09 11.87 -15.69
N VAL A 140 -20.98 10.56 -15.42
CA VAL A 140 -19.71 9.97 -14.98
C VAL A 140 -18.67 10.00 -16.09
N VAL A 141 -19.07 9.84 -17.36
CA VAL A 141 -18.16 10.00 -18.50
C VAL A 141 -17.61 11.42 -18.55
N ASP A 142 -18.47 12.44 -18.38
CA ASP A 142 -18.03 13.84 -18.32
C ASP A 142 -17.03 14.06 -17.17
N MET A 143 -17.29 13.51 -15.99
CA MET A 143 -16.37 13.58 -14.84
C MET A 143 -15.02 12.89 -15.12
N VAL A 144 -15.01 11.80 -15.89
CA VAL A 144 -13.77 11.11 -16.28
C VAL A 144 -13.00 11.94 -17.31
N PHE A 145 -13.70 12.61 -18.23
CA PHE A 145 -13.08 13.53 -19.17
C PHE A 145 -12.42 14.71 -18.46
N ASP A 146 -13.12 15.33 -17.50
CA ASP A 146 -12.57 16.40 -16.64
C ASP A 146 -11.32 15.91 -15.90
N LEU A 147 -11.37 14.70 -15.33
CA LEU A 147 -10.22 14.08 -14.69
C LEU A 147 -9.02 13.94 -15.64
N PHE A 148 -9.23 13.50 -16.89
CA PHE A 148 -8.13 13.39 -17.85
C PHE A 148 -7.52 14.76 -18.18
N CYS A 149 -8.36 15.79 -18.30
CA CYS A 149 -7.91 17.16 -18.49
C CYS A 149 -7.08 17.65 -17.29
N GLU A 150 -7.55 17.45 -16.06
CA GLU A 150 -6.82 17.80 -14.83
C GLU A 150 -5.47 17.06 -14.69
N LEU A 151 -5.38 15.86 -15.27
CA LEU A 151 -4.16 15.06 -15.30
C LEU A 151 -3.25 15.38 -16.49
N ASN A 152 -3.56 16.40 -17.30
CA ASN A 152 -2.81 16.80 -18.51
C ASN A 152 -2.67 15.65 -19.52
N ALA A 153 -3.76 14.92 -19.80
CA ALA A 153 -3.81 13.96 -20.88
C ALA A 153 -3.62 14.65 -22.25
N ASP A 154 -2.98 13.95 -23.20
CA ASP A 154 -2.84 14.44 -24.57
C ASP A 154 -4.13 14.26 -25.41
N GLU A 155 -4.17 14.83 -26.62
CA GLU A 155 -5.36 14.76 -27.48
C GLU A 155 -5.79 13.33 -27.82
N GLN A 156 -4.84 12.39 -27.96
CA GLN A 156 -5.16 10.99 -28.26
C GLN A 156 -5.72 10.28 -27.04
N GLN A 157 -5.23 10.64 -25.85
CA GLN A 157 -5.69 10.11 -24.57
C GLN A 157 -7.06 10.66 -24.18
N LEU A 158 -7.43 11.87 -24.64
CA LEU A 158 -8.75 12.46 -24.42
C LEU A 158 -9.85 11.83 -25.28
N ASP A 159 -9.49 11.23 -26.42
CA ASP A 159 -10.40 10.45 -27.27
C ASP A 159 -10.44 8.97 -26.85
N PHE A 160 -10.69 8.73 -25.55
CA PHE A 160 -10.68 7.39 -24.99
C PHE A 160 -11.95 6.59 -25.37
N PRO A 161 -11.83 5.30 -25.70
CA PRO A 161 -12.98 4.44 -25.92
C PRO A 161 -13.71 4.13 -24.60
N ILE A 162 -15.04 4.03 -24.68
CA ILE A 162 -15.92 3.82 -23.52
C ILE A 162 -16.69 2.51 -23.68
N VAL A 163 -16.80 1.76 -22.59
CA VAL A 163 -17.68 0.58 -22.50
C VAL A 163 -18.44 0.58 -21.18
N TYR A 164 -19.73 0.26 -21.26
CA TYR A 164 -20.64 0.21 -20.12
C TYR A 164 -20.82 -1.24 -19.68
N THR A 165 -20.62 -1.52 -18.40
CA THR A 165 -20.64 -2.88 -17.87
C THR A 165 -21.57 -3.07 -16.68
N ASN A 166 -22.19 -4.23 -16.62
CA ASN A 166 -22.66 -4.84 -15.39
C ASN A 166 -21.81 -6.08 -15.13
N ALA A 167 -20.70 -5.92 -14.41
CA ALA A 167 -19.78 -7.00 -14.10
C ALA A 167 -20.45 -8.17 -13.35
N LYS A 168 -21.47 -7.88 -12.51
CA LYS A 168 -22.17 -8.91 -11.72
C LYS A 168 -23.01 -9.82 -12.61
N ALA A 169 -23.68 -9.26 -13.62
CA ALA A 169 -24.40 -10.02 -14.63
C ALA A 169 -23.49 -10.56 -15.74
N GLY A 170 -22.28 -10.00 -15.90
CA GLY A 170 -21.35 -10.34 -16.97
C GLY A 170 -21.75 -9.72 -18.31
N HIS A 171 -22.27 -8.48 -18.29
CA HIS A 171 -22.78 -7.79 -19.46
C HIS A 171 -21.87 -6.59 -19.80
N ALA A 172 -21.53 -6.40 -21.07
CA ALA A 172 -20.86 -5.21 -21.59
C ALA A 172 -21.57 -4.71 -22.84
N THR A 173 -21.66 -3.39 -23.00
CA THR A 173 -22.19 -2.75 -24.20
C THR A 173 -21.48 -1.43 -24.47
N LEU A 174 -21.35 -1.07 -25.75
CA LEU A 174 -20.88 0.25 -26.17
C LEU A 174 -21.99 1.32 -26.11
N ASP A 175 -23.26 0.90 -26.09
CA ASP A 175 -24.42 1.79 -25.96
C ASP A 175 -25.28 1.37 -24.76
N PRO A 176 -25.42 2.19 -23.71
CA PRO A 176 -26.20 1.84 -22.52
C PRO A 176 -27.69 1.62 -22.82
N LYS A 177 -28.19 2.07 -23.98
CA LYS A 177 -29.57 1.84 -24.44
C LYS A 177 -29.75 0.49 -25.15
N ALA A 178 -28.66 -0.19 -25.50
CA ALA A 178 -28.65 -1.49 -26.16
C ALA A 178 -27.88 -2.51 -25.31
N PRO A 179 -28.43 -2.98 -24.17
CA PRO A 179 -27.76 -3.94 -23.31
C PRO A 179 -27.57 -5.29 -24.03
N LYS A 180 -26.42 -5.92 -23.80
CA LYS A 180 -26.11 -7.28 -24.24
C LYS A 180 -25.92 -8.18 -23.03
N ASP A 181 -26.11 -9.48 -23.24
CA ASP A 181 -26.05 -10.49 -22.16
C ASP A 181 -24.66 -11.14 -22.00
N ASN A 182 -23.61 -10.53 -22.58
CA ASN A 182 -22.23 -11.03 -22.54
C ASN A 182 -21.21 -9.88 -22.53
N LEU A 183 -19.94 -10.21 -22.35
CA LEU A 183 -18.80 -9.29 -22.35
C LEU A 183 -18.13 -9.15 -23.72
N GLU A 184 -18.77 -9.60 -24.81
CA GLU A 184 -18.16 -9.64 -26.14
C GLU A 184 -17.69 -8.25 -26.60
N ASP A 185 -18.47 -7.21 -26.32
CA ASP A 185 -18.11 -5.83 -26.67
C ASP A 185 -16.83 -5.37 -25.96
N LEU A 186 -16.62 -5.78 -24.71
CA LEU A 186 -15.40 -5.48 -23.98
C LEU A 186 -14.20 -6.21 -24.59
N PHE A 187 -14.34 -7.50 -24.92
CA PHE A 187 -13.25 -8.27 -25.54
C PHE A 187 -12.86 -7.73 -26.92
N GLN A 188 -13.85 -7.38 -27.74
CA GLN A 188 -13.61 -6.79 -29.06
C GLN A 188 -12.97 -5.42 -28.96
N LEU A 189 -13.43 -4.58 -28.01
CA LEU A 189 -12.83 -3.26 -27.78
C LEU A 189 -11.36 -3.38 -27.38
N ILE A 190 -11.03 -4.28 -26.44
CA ILE A 190 -9.64 -4.56 -26.06
C ILE A 190 -8.83 -5.05 -27.28
N GLY A 191 -9.39 -5.94 -28.10
CA GLY A 191 -8.71 -6.44 -29.30
C GLY A 191 -8.39 -5.36 -30.33
N ASN A 192 -9.29 -4.38 -30.50
CA ASN A 192 -9.21 -3.33 -31.50
C ASN A 192 -8.35 -2.14 -31.06
N GLU A 193 -8.54 -1.67 -29.83
CA GLU A 193 -7.96 -0.42 -29.34
C GLU A 193 -6.59 -0.63 -28.67
N VAL A 194 -6.37 -1.78 -28.02
CA VAL A 194 -5.08 -2.06 -27.40
C VAL A 194 -4.09 -2.51 -28.47
N SER A 195 -2.99 -1.77 -28.59
CA SER A 195 -1.92 -2.15 -29.52
C SER A 195 -1.26 -3.46 -29.10
N PRO A 196 -0.87 -4.33 -30.06
CA PRO A 196 -0.04 -5.48 -29.75
C PRO A 196 1.34 -5.02 -29.22
N PRO A 197 2.00 -5.84 -28.38
CA PRO A 197 3.31 -5.51 -27.85
C PRO A 197 4.32 -5.32 -28.99
N LYS A 198 5.08 -4.22 -28.96
CA LYS A 198 6.13 -3.91 -29.94
C LYS A 198 7.38 -4.73 -29.62
N VAL A 199 7.41 -5.97 -30.10
CA VAL A 199 8.44 -6.96 -29.76
C VAL A 199 8.96 -7.69 -30.99
N ASP A 200 10.23 -8.11 -30.95
CA ASP A 200 10.85 -8.90 -32.02
C ASP A 200 11.15 -10.33 -31.52
N PRO A 201 10.40 -11.35 -31.98
CA PRO A 201 10.64 -12.75 -31.60
C PRO A 201 11.95 -13.35 -32.14
N GLU A 202 12.55 -12.76 -33.18
CA GLU A 202 13.78 -13.28 -33.80
C GLU A 202 15.04 -12.61 -33.24
N ALA A 203 14.89 -11.53 -32.49
CA ALA A 203 15.98 -10.88 -31.77
C ALA A 203 16.49 -11.75 -30.59
N PRO A 204 17.70 -11.50 -30.06
CA PRO A 204 18.19 -12.20 -28.87
C PRO A 204 17.23 -12.08 -27.68
N PHE A 205 17.12 -13.14 -26.90
CA PHE A 205 16.23 -13.18 -25.73
C PHE A 205 16.52 -12.02 -24.77
N GLN A 206 15.48 -11.29 -24.36
CA GLN A 206 15.55 -10.27 -23.33
C GLN A 206 14.24 -10.21 -22.54
N MET A 207 14.34 -10.23 -21.22
CA MET A 207 13.23 -10.13 -20.29
C MET A 207 13.68 -9.36 -19.05
N LEU A 208 12.99 -8.27 -18.73
CA LEU A 208 13.23 -7.52 -17.51
C LEU A 208 12.49 -8.17 -16.34
N VAL A 209 13.17 -8.40 -15.22
CA VAL A 209 12.54 -8.91 -14.00
C VAL A 209 11.76 -7.78 -13.32
N THR A 210 10.45 -7.91 -13.25
CA THR A 210 9.54 -6.87 -12.72
C THR A 210 9.06 -7.17 -11.31
N SER A 211 8.83 -8.45 -11.00
CA SER A 211 8.46 -8.91 -9.66
C SER A 211 9.13 -10.24 -9.32
N ILE A 212 9.28 -10.50 -8.02
CA ILE A 212 9.85 -11.74 -7.51
C ILE A 212 8.88 -12.33 -6.50
N ALA A 213 8.53 -13.59 -6.71
CA ALA A 213 7.87 -14.43 -5.73
C ALA A 213 8.85 -15.46 -5.17
N TYR A 214 8.51 -16.05 -4.03
CA TYR A 214 9.28 -17.13 -3.43
C TYR A 214 8.41 -18.36 -3.21
N ASN A 215 8.93 -19.53 -3.56
CA ASN A 215 8.31 -20.82 -3.33
C ASN A 215 9.31 -21.73 -2.61
N ASP A 216 8.85 -22.47 -1.59
CA ASP A 216 9.74 -23.31 -0.76
C ASP A 216 10.43 -24.44 -1.54
N TYR A 217 9.86 -24.89 -2.66
CA TYR A 217 10.42 -25.95 -3.50
C TYR A 217 11.20 -25.40 -4.71
N LEU A 218 10.75 -24.31 -5.30
CA LEU A 218 11.34 -23.74 -6.52
C LEU A 218 12.34 -22.60 -6.27
N GLY A 219 12.40 -22.08 -5.04
CA GLY A 219 13.19 -20.91 -4.69
C GLY A 219 12.55 -19.61 -5.19
N ARG A 220 13.37 -18.65 -5.61
CA ARG A 220 12.89 -17.40 -6.23
C ARG A 220 12.31 -17.70 -7.61
N ILE A 221 11.14 -17.11 -7.86
CA ILE A 221 10.44 -17.14 -9.14
C ILE A 221 10.38 -15.68 -9.62
N ALA A 222 11.10 -15.40 -10.69
CA ALA A 222 11.17 -14.06 -11.28
C ALA A 222 10.12 -13.94 -12.40
N THR A 223 9.29 -12.91 -12.32
CA THR A 223 8.22 -12.63 -13.29
C THR A 223 8.60 -11.43 -14.16
N GLY A 224 8.18 -11.43 -15.42
CA GLY A 224 8.42 -10.32 -16.34
C GLY A 224 7.80 -10.54 -17.72
N LYS A 225 7.76 -9.47 -18.52
CA LYS A 225 7.39 -9.52 -19.94
C LYS A 225 8.65 -9.77 -20.78
N ILE A 226 8.60 -10.75 -21.67
CA ILE A 226 9.65 -10.97 -22.67
C ILE A 226 9.59 -9.80 -23.65
N SER A 227 10.65 -9.00 -23.71
CA SER A 227 10.74 -7.87 -24.62
C SER A 227 11.20 -8.30 -26.01
N ASN A 228 12.14 -9.24 -26.08
CA ASN A 228 12.68 -9.74 -27.34
C ASN A 228 13.00 -11.24 -27.26
N GLY A 229 13.00 -11.89 -28.41
CA GLY A 229 13.40 -13.27 -28.58
C GLY A 229 12.44 -14.31 -28.03
N ARG A 230 12.98 -15.51 -27.80
CA ARG A 230 12.26 -16.69 -27.32
C ARG A 230 13.09 -17.41 -26.28
N VAL A 231 12.44 -18.12 -25.39
CA VAL A 231 13.10 -18.88 -24.33
C VAL A 231 12.43 -20.23 -24.13
N SER A 232 13.24 -21.25 -23.86
CA SER A 232 12.77 -22.61 -23.60
C SER A 232 13.15 -23.10 -22.20
N ALA A 233 12.33 -23.99 -21.65
CA ALA A 233 12.63 -24.67 -20.39
C ALA A 233 13.97 -25.43 -20.49
N GLY A 234 14.81 -25.34 -19.46
CA GLY A 234 16.13 -25.96 -19.45
C GLY A 234 17.21 -25.23 -20.26
N GLN A 235 16.89 -24.12 -20.92
CA GLN A 235 17.88 -23.28 -21.61
C GLN A 235 18.82 -22.60 -20.61
N THR A 236 20.07 -22.38 -21.02
CA THR A 236 21.02 -21.54 -20.28
C THR A 236 20.89 -20.10 -20.76
N ILE A 237 20.67 -19.18 -19.84
CA ILE A 237 20.52 -17.74 -20.10
C ILE A 237 21.53 -16.95 -19.28
N ALA A 238 21.76 -15.69 -19.67
CA ALA A 238 22.51 -14.73 -18.90
C ALA A 238 21.58 -13.94 -17.97
N VAL A 239 22.08 -13.57 -16.79
CA VAL A 239 21.47 -12.60 -15.88
C VAL A 239 22.41 -11.39 -15.85
N VAL A 240 21.94 -10.28 -16.40
CA VAL A 240 22.66 -9.01 -16.33
C VAL A 240 22.18 -8.25 -15.10
N LYS A 241 23.07 -8.17 -14.11
CA LYS A 241 22.84 -7.46 -12.86
C LYS A 241 22.93 -5.94 -13.05
N LYS A 242 22.46 -5.20 -12.04
CA LYS A 242 22.42 -3.73 -12.05
C LYS A 242 23.80 -3.07 -12.10
N ASP A 243 24.79 -3.72 -11.51
CA ASP A 243 26.20 -3.29 -11.52
C ASP A 243 26.91 -3.66 -12.83
N GLY A 244 26.20 -4.23 -13.80
CA GLY A 244 26.74 -4.70 -15.07
C GLY A 244 27.39 -6.09 -14.99
N GLN A 245 27.42 -6.74 -13.81
CA GLN A 245 27.90 -8.10 -13.70
C GLN A 245 26.97 -9.05 -14.47
N VAL A 246 27.56 -9.91 -15.29
CA VAL A 246 26.82 -10.93 -16.03
C VAL A 246 27.10 -12.30 -15.42
N THR A 247 26.05 -12.97 -14.94
CA THR A 247 26.11 -14.37 -14.52
C THR A 247 25.35 -15.23 -15.51
N LYS A 248 25.64 -16.53 -15.56
CA LYS A 248 24.90 -17.49 -16.38
C LYS A 248 24.23 -18.51 -15.48
N GLY A 249 23.04 -18.92 -15.85
CA GLY A 249 22.31 -19.95 -15.13
C GLY A 249 21.33 -20.67 -16.04
N ARG A 250 20.84 -21.81 -15.56
CA ARG A 250 19.94 -22.68 -16.31
C ARG A 250 18.53 -22.54 -15.77
N ILE A 251 17.57 -22.35 -16.67
CA ILE A 251 16.15 -22.30 -16.32
C ILE A 251 15.72 -23.68 -15.79
N SER A 252 15.31 -23.74 -14.54
CA SER A 252 14.82 -24.99 -13.93
C SER A 252 13.38 -25.25 -14.33
N LYS A 253 12.55 -24.20 -14.29
CA LYS A 253 11.16 -24.23 -14.74
C LYS A 253 10.80 -22.93 -15.44
N LEU A 254 10.03 -23.08 -16.50
CA LEU A 254 9.39 -21.99 -17.22
C LEU A 254 7.88 -22.09 -16.98
N ILE A 255 7.29 -21.03 -16.46
CA ILE A 255 5.92 -21.04 -15.97
C ILE A 255 5.15 -19.93 -16.69
N GLY A 256 4.05 -20.30 -17.34
CA GLY A 256 3.08 -19.38 -17.94
C GLY A 256 1.82 -19.26 -17.07
N PHE A 257 0.90 -18.41 -17.51
CA PHE A 257 -0.40 -18.20 -16.87
C PHE A 257 -1.50 -18.74 -17.78
N ASP A 258 -2.45 -19.47 -17.21
CA ASP A 258 -3.70 -19.88 -17.84
C ASP A 258 -4.86 -19.64 -16.88
N GLY A 259 -5.69 -18.64 -17.19
CA GLY A 259 -6.58 -18.02 -16.23
C GLY A 259 -5.78 -17.52 -15.02
N LEU A 260 -6.09 -18.07 -13.86
CA LEU A 260 -5.43 -17.77 -12.58
C LEU A 260 -4.36 -18.81 -12.19
N GLN A 261 -4.23 -19.90 -12.97
CA GLN A 261 -3.30 -20.97 -12.66
C GLN A 261 -1.94 -20.71 -13.30
N GLN A 262 -0.90 -21.04 -12.55
CA GLN A 262 0.46 -21.12 -13.07
C GLN A 262 0.67 -22.51 -13.67
N ILE A 263 0.96 -22.55 -14.97
CA ILE A 263 1.19 -23.79 -15.71
C ILE A 263 2.63 -23.87 -16.19
N GLU A 264 3.23 -25.06 -16.15
CA GLU A 264 4.57 -25.27 -16.69
C GLU A 264 4.50 -25.30 -18.23
N ILE A 265 5.33 -24.50 -18.87
CA ILE A 265 5.40 -24.37 -20.34
C ILE A 265 6.79 -24.73 -20.84
N GLN A 266 6.88 -25.21 -22.08
CA GLN A 266 8.17 -25.59 -22.68
C GLN A 266 8.86 -24.44 -23.39
N GLU A 267 8.09 -23.48 -23.91
CA GLU A 267 8.59 -22.36 -24.68
C GLU A 267 7.72 -21.12 -24.45
N ALA A 268 8.33 -19.95 -24.48
CA ALA A 268 7.66 -18.65 -24.46
C ALA A 268 8.30 -17.70 -25.47
N VAL A 269 7.51 -16.75 -25.99
CA VAL A 269 7.95 -15.83 -27.04
C VAL A 269 7.80 -14.37 -26.61
N ALA A 270 8.45 -13.47 -27.33
CA ALA A 270 8.36 -12.04 -27.07
C ALA A 270 6.89 -11.57 -27.00
N GLY A 271 6.58 -10.78 -25.97
CA GLY A 271 5.24 -10.33 -25.61
C GLY A 271 4.56 -11.16 -24.51
N ASP A 272 5.00 -12.39 -24.25
CA ASP A 272 4.47 -13.19 -23.14
C ASP A 272 4.94 -12.68 -21.78
N ILE A 273 4.03 -12.73 -20.80
CA ILE A 273 4.35 -12.55 -19.38
C ILE A 273 4.56 -13.94 -18.78
N ILE A 274 5.76 -14.19 -18.26
CA ILE A 274 6.18 -15.51 -17.75
C ILE A 274 6.90 -15.39 -16.42
N CYS A 275 7.00 -16.54 -15.76
CA CYS A 275 7.74 -16.78 -14.54
C CYS A 275 8.91 -17.73 -14.83
N ILE A 276 10.11 -17.35 -14.42
CA ILE A 276 11.34 -18.16 -14.55
C ILE A 276 11.84 -18.52 -13.15
N ALA A 277 12.10 -19.81 -12.93
CA ALA A 277 12.75 -20.34 -11.72
C ALA A 277 14.14 -20.89 -12.05
N GLY A 278 14.97 -21.06 -11.00
CA GLY A 278 16.32 -21.63 -11.10
C GLY A 278 17.45 -20.65 -10.79
N PHE A 279 17.14 -19.45 -10.30
CA PHE A 279 18.11 -18.41 -9.97
C PHE A 279 17.91 -17.96 -8.53
N GLU A 280 18.86 -18.24 -7.64
CA GLU A 280 18.77 -17.86 -6.22
C GLU A 280 19.02 -16.37 -5.99
N ASP A 281 19.92 -15.78 -6.78
CA ASP A 281 20.41 -14.41 -6.62
C ASP A 281 19.94 -13.48 -7.75
N VAL A 282 18.70 -13.69 -8.22
CA VAL A 282 18.04 -12.73 -9.12
C VAL A 282 17.34 -11.64 -8.33
N GLY A 283 17.51 -10.39 -8.76
CA GLY A 283 16.89 -9.19 -8.22
C GLY A 283 15.88 -8.56 -9.19
N ILE A 284 14.95 -7.75 -8.65
CA ILE A 284 14.06 -6.91 -9.45
C ILE A 284 14.90 -5.88 -10.21
N SER A 285 14.49 -5.54 -11.44
CA SER A 285 15.19 -4.63 -12.35
C SER A 285 16.49 -5.20 -12.97
N GLU A 286 16.76 -6.49 -12.79
CA GLU A 286 17.80 -7.21 -13.54
C GLU A 286 17.24 -7.75 -14.86
N THR A 287 18.12 -8.00 -15.84
CA THR A 287 17.69 -8.49 -17.16
C THR A 287 18.11 -9.94 -17.35
N PHE A 288 17.13 -10.81 -17.60
CA PHE A 288 17.39 -12.10 -18.23
C PHE A 288 17.61 -11.91 -19.71
N ALA A 289 18.77 -12.35 -20.21
CA ALA A 289 19.20 -12.11 -21.57
C ALA A 289 19.74 -13.40 -22.22
N ASP A 290 19.90 -13.36 -23.54
CA ASP A 290 20.60 -14.40 -24.28
C ASP A 290 22.01 -14.66 -23.72
N ALA A 291 22.41 -15.92 -23.65
CA ALA A 291 23.67 -16.31 -23.03
C ALA A 291 24.91 -15.95 -23.88
N GLU A 292 24.75 -15.80 -25.19
CA GLU A 292 25.81 -15.42 -26.12
C GLU A 292 25.83 -13.91 -26.35
N HIS A 293 24.66 -13.27 -26.34
CA HIS A 293 24.47 -11.83 -26.55
C HIS A 293 23.75 -11.17 -25.36
N PRO A 294 24.40 -11.06 -24.19
CA PRO A 294 23.78 -10.50 -22.99
C PRO A 294 23.65 -8.99 -23.08
N VAL A 295 22.48 -8.51 -23.50
CA VAL A 295 22.17 -7.07 -23.56
C VAL A 295 21.15 -6.73 -22.47
N ALA A 296 21.50 -5.78 -21.60
CA ALA A 296 20.62 -5.28 -20.55
C ALA A 296 19.46 -4.45 -21.12
N LEU A 297 18.29 -4.57 -20.50
CA LEU A 297 17.17 -3.66 -20.75
C LEU A 297 17.23 -2.45 -19.81
N PRO A 298 16.79 -1.25 -20.25
CA PRO A 298 16.61 -0.12 -19.37
C PRO A 298 15.64 -0.47 -18.25
N TYR A 299 16.00 -0.13 -17.01
CA TYR A 299 15.20 -0.44 -15.83
C TYR A 299 14.80 0.81 -15.06
N VAL A 300 13.76 0.69 -14.24
CA VAL A 300 13.38 1.71 -13.24
C VAL A 300 14.14 1.40 -11.96
N ALA A 301 14.87 2.40 -11.43
CA ALA A 301 15.54 2.29 -10.15
C ALA A 301 14.50 1.99 -9.06
N ILE A 302 14.86 1.15 -8.10
CA ILE A 302 13.98 0.86 -6.97
C ILE A 302 14.13 2.03 -5.99
N ASP A 303 13.01 2.60 -5.56
CA ASP A 303 12.98 3.61 -4.52
C ASP A 303 13.72 3.11 -3.26
N GLU A 304 14.68 3.89 -2.76
CA GLU A 304 15.37 3.58 -1.51
C GLU A 304 14.42 3.75 -0.32
N PRO A 305 14.63 2.99 0.78
CA PRO A 305 13.87 3.22 2.00
C PRO A 305 14.19 4.62 2.56
N THR A 306 13.14 5.37 2.92
CA THR A 306 13.23 6.73 3.46
C THR A 306 12.92 6.78 4.96
N LEU A 307 12.18 5.77 5.45
CA LEU A 307 11.76 5.65 6.84
C LEU A 307 12.32 4.38 7.47
N SER A 308 12.61 4.45 8.76
CA SER A 308 13.05 3.34 9.58
C SER A 308 12.33 3.32 10.92
N MET A 309 12.06 2.14 11.46
CA MET A 309 11.54 1.97 12.81
C MET A 309 12.10 0.70 13.44
N ASN A 310 12.13 0.67 14.76
CA ASN A 310 12.59 -0.49 15.49
C ASN A 310 11.45 -1.47 15.70
N PHE A 311 11.65 -2.71 15.29
CA PHE A 311 10.81 -3.86 15.60
C PHE A 311 11.43 -4.60 16.78
N MET A 312 10.68 -4.75 17.86
CA MET A 312 11.17 -5.25 19.13
C MET A 312 10.34 -6.43 19.61
N VAL A 313 10.98 -7.34 20.35
CA VAL A 313 10.26 -8.33 21.15
C VAL A 313 9.33 -7.63 22.14
N ASN A 314 8.10 -8.13 22.28
CA ASN A 314 7.19 -7.58 23.28
C ASN A 314 7.71 -7.85 24.70
N SER A 315 8.04 -6.78 25.41
CA SER A 315 8.51 -6.80 26.80
C SER A 315 7.43 -6.32 27.79
N SER A 316 6.16 -6.30 27.38
CA SER A 316 5.06 -5.90 28.27
C SER A 316 4.71 -7.01 29.27
N PRO A 317 4.02 -6.69 30.37
CA PRO A 317 3.43 -7.69 31.26
C PRO A 317 2.41 -8.62 30.57
N PHE A 318 1.93 -8.25 29.38
CA PHE A 318 1.03 -9.05 28.56
C PHE A 318 1.74 -9.86 27.48
N ALA A 319 3.08 -9.89 27.49
CA ALA A 319 3.89 -10.64 26.55
C ALA A 319 3.49 -12.12 26.49
N GLY A 320 3.16 -12.62 25.30
CA GLY A 320 2.81 -14.03 25.05
C GLY A 320 1.43 -14.46 25.50
N GLN A 321 0.51 -13.51 25.78
CA GLN A 321 -0.87 -13.84 26.13
C GLN A 321 -1.79 -13.98 24.92
N GLU A 322 -1.52 -13.22 23.84
CA GLU A 322 -2.38 -13.14 22.65
C GLU A 322 -1.68 -13.69 21.39
N GLY A 323 -0.35 -13.63 21.33
CA GLY A 323 0.45 -14.14 20.21
C GLY A 323 1.10 -15.50 20.44
N LYS A 324 1.37 -16.21 19.33
CA LYS A 324 2.14 -17.47 19.32
C LYS A 324 3.63 -17.22 19.08
N TYR A 325 3.95 -16.22 18.26
CA TYR A 325 5.31 -15.94 17.82
C TYR A 325 5.84 -14.67 18.48
N VAL A 326 6.57 -14.83 19.58
CA VAL A 326 7.01 -13.71 20.43
C VAL A 326 8.53 -13.57 20.55
N THR A 327 9.29 -14.59 20.15
CA THR A 327 10.75 -14.61 20.36
C THR A 327 11.50 -13.87 19.27
N SER A 328 12.62 -13.23 19.62
CA SER A 328 13.52 -12.53 18.69
C SER A 328 13.91 -13.39 17.48
N ARG A 329 14.21 -14.69 17.68
CA ARG A 329 14.57 -15.62 16.60
C ARG A 329 13.48 -15.74 15.53
N VAL A 330 12.23 -15.93 15.95
CA VAL A 330 11.11 -16.12 15.01
C VAL A 330 10.77 -14.81 14.30
N ILE A 331 10.87 -13.68 15.00
CA ILE A 331 10.74 -12.34 14.38
C ILE A 331 11.82 -12.15 13.31
N ARG A 332 13.09 -12.43 13.62
CA ARG A 332 14.21 -12.35 12.66
C ARG A 332 13.96 -13.24 11.44
N GLU A 333 13.59 -14.50 11.64
CA GLU A 333 13.29 -15.44 10.55
C GLU A 333 12.18 -14.90 9.63
N ARG A 334 11.12 -14.30 10.20
CA ARG A 334 10.02 -13.71 9.45
C ARG A 334 10.43 -12.47 8.65
N LEU A 335 11.24 -11.59 9.25
CA LEU A 335 11.79 -10.40 8.59
C LEU A 335 12.75 -10.79 7.45
N GLN A 336 13.61 -11.80 7.66
CA GLN A 336 14.47 -12.35 6.63
C GLN A 336 13.69 -13.00 5.48
N LYS A 337 12.56 -13.64 5.78
CA LYS A 337 11.66 -14.18 4.75
C LYS A 337 11.08 -13.05 3.90
N GLU A 338 10.69 -11.93 4.51
CA GLU A 338 10.15 -10.76 3.80
C GLU A 338 11.17 -10.16 2.82
N LEU A 339 12.45 -10.07 3.22
CA LEU A 339 13.52 -9.56 2.36
C LEU A 339 13.71 -10.35 1.05
N ARG A 340 13.19 -11.58 0.95
CA ARG A 340 13.30 -12.40 -0.26
C ARG A 340 12.37 -11.94 -1.38
N THR A 341 11.27 -11.30 -1.02
CA THR A 341 10.23 -10.81 -1.94
C THR A 341 10.20 -9.30 -2.00
N ASN A 342 10.44 -8.63 -0.87
CA ASN A 342 10.35 -7.19 -0.74
C ASN A 342 11.71 -6.50 -0.91
N VAL A 343 11.97 -6.05 -2.14
CA VAL A 343 13.23 -5.40 -2.51
C VAL A 343 13.42 -4.00 -1.93
N SER A 344 12.35 -3.37 -1.44
CA SER A 344 12.40 -2.02 -0.87
C SER A 344 12.61 -2.02 0.65
N LEU A 345 12.44 -3.18 1.28
CA LEU A 345 12.67 -3.37 2.71
C LEU A 345 14.16 -3.60 2.99
N ARG A 346 14.66 -3.04 4.10
CA ARG A 346 15.96 -3.36 4.67
C ARG A 346 15.77 -3.70 6.13
N VAL A 347 16.53 -4.69 6.62
CA VAL A 347 16.49 -5.11 8.02
C VAL A 347 17.92 -5.17 8.52
N GLU A 348 18.19 -4.44 9.58
CA GLU A 348 19.50 -4.35 10.23
C GLU A 348 19.38 -4.85 11.68
N ASP A 349 20.35 -5.63 12.12
CA ASP A 349 20.49 -5.95 13.54
C ASP A 349 20.99 -4.71 14.29
N THR A 350 20.48 -4.50 15.51
CA THR A 350 20.95 -3.43 16.39
C THR A 350 21.88 -3.99 17.47
N ASP A 351 22.42 -3.11 18.33
CA ASP A 351 23.19 -3.53 19.51
C ASP A 351 22.36 -4.39 20.49
N ASN A 352 21.04 -4.29 20.42
CA ASN A 352 20.13 -5.12 21.19
C ASN A 352 19.63 -6.30 20.34
N THR A 353 19.87 -7.53 20.83
CA THR A 353 19.46 -8.77 20.15
C THR A 353 17.95 -8.93 20.01
N ASP A 354 17.17 -8.18 20.78
CA ASP A 354 15.71 -8.20 20.75
C ASP A 354 15.13 -7.04 19.92
N THR A 355 15.97 -6.30 19.20
CA THR A 355 15.58 -5.13 18.41
C THR A 355 16.19 -5.19 17.01
N PHE A 356 15.32 -5.03 16.01
CA PHE A 356 15.67 -4.98 14.59
C PHE A 356 15.30 -3.62 14.04
N LYS A 357 16.24 -2.95 13.37
CA LYS A 357 15.93 -1.71 12.65
C LYS A 357 15.40 -2.09 11.27
N VAL A 358 14.12 -1.83 11.04
CA VAL A 358 13.42 -2.15 9.80
C VAL A 358 13.20 -0.86 9.03
N SER A 359 13.72 -0.78 7.82
CA SER A 359 13.61 0.39 6.96
C SER A 359 12.78 0.06 5.72
N GLY A 360 11.88 0.97 5.37
CA GLY A 360 10.96 0.84 4.24
C GLY A 360 10.73 2.17 3.55
N ARG A 361 10.07 2.11 2.39
CA ARG A 361 9.77 3.27 1.53
C ARG A 361 8.74 4.26 2.09
N GLY A 362 7.92 3.86 3.07
CA GLY A 362 6.81 4.66 3.56
C GLY A 362 6.18 4.07 4.81
N GLU A 363 5.33 4.85 5.46
CA GLU A 363 4.63 4.43 6.67
C GLU A 363 3.64 3.29 6.37
N LEU A 364 2.88 3.40 5.28
CA LEU A 364 1.91 2.36 4.92
C LEU A 364 2.62 1.04 4.61
N HIS A 365 3.76 1.12 3.93
CA HIS A 365 4.54 -0.06 3.60
C HIS A 365 4.97 -0.83 4.87
N LEU A 366 5.46 -0.12 5.89
CA LEU A 366 5.82 -0.74 7.17
C LEU A 366 4.59 -1.20 7.96
N SER A 367 3.48 -0.46 7.92
CA SER A 367 2.25 -0.85 8.61
C SER A 367 1.63 -2.12 8.03
N ILE A 368 1.73 -2.33 6.71
CA ILE A 368 1.29 -3.58 6.05
C ILE A 368 2.12 -4.78 6.52
N LEU A 369 3.44 -4.63 6.64
CA LEU A 369 4.29 -5.70 7.17
C LEU A 369 3.89 -6.06 8.61
N ILE A 370 3.70 -5.04 9.46
CA ILE A 370 3.27 -5.23 10.85
C ILE A 370 1.91 -5.93 10.91
N GLU A 371 0.95 -5.50 10.08
CA GLU A 371 -0.40 -6.05 10.08
C GLU A 371 -0.45 -7.49 9.55
N ASN A 372 0.38 -7.83 8.55
CA ASN A 372 0.58 -9.22 8.12
C ASN A 372 1.12 -10.08 9.26
N MET A 373 2.19 -9.62 9.94
CA MET A 373 2.75 -10.33 11.09
C MET A 373 1.71 -10.49 12.21
N ARG A 374 0.91 -9.45 12.47
CA ARG A 374 -0.19 -9.48 13.44
C ARG A 374 -1.19 -10.61 13.13
N ARG A 375 -1.65 -10.71 11.88
CA ARG A 375 -2.59 -11.76 11.42
C ARG A 375 -1.97 -13.16 11.43
N GLU A 376 -0.66 -13.26 11.17
CA GLU A 376 0.09 -14.50 11.24
C GLU A 376 0.26 -15.02 12.68
N GLY A 377 -0.06 -14.20 13.70
CA GLY A 377 0.01 -14.60 15.11
C GLY A 377 1.23 -14.07 15.86
N PHE A 378 1.95 -13.09 15.30
CA PHE A 378 3.09 -12.46 15.95
C PHE A 378 2.68 -11.45 17.02
N GLU A 379 3.54 -11.33 18.01
CA GLU A 379 3.47 -10.30 19.04
C GLU A 379 4.78 -9.53 19.05
N LEU A 380 4.70 -8.21 18.86
CA LEU A 380 5.87 -7.35 18.79
C LEU A 380 5.54 -5.94 19.30
N ALA A 381 6.58 -5.20 19.64
CA ALA A 381 6.48 -3.76 19.86
C ALA A 381 7.22 -3.02 18.75
N VAL A 382 6.70 -1.87 18.33
CA VAL A 382 7.34 -1.02 17.31
C VAL A 382 7.54 0.40 17.82
N SER A 383 8.66 1.01 17.44
CA SER A 383 8.94 2.42 17.75
C SER A 383 8.30 3.37 16.76
N LYS A 384 8.37 4.66 17.06
CA LYS A 384 8.04 5.73 16.13
C LYS A 384 8.88 5.58 14.85
N PRO A 385 8.28 5.77 13.66
CA PRO A 385 9.04 5.88 12.42
C PRO A 385 9.92 7.13 12.42
N GLU A 386 11.18 6.97 12.01
CA GLU A 386 12.19 8.01 11.90
C GLU A 386 12.81 8.01 10.50
N VAL A 387 13.14 9.19 9.99
CA VAL A 387 13.84 9.32 8.70
C VAL A 387 15.28 8.83 8.80
N ILE A 388 15.79 8.28 7.70
CA ILE A 388 17.18 7.85 7.61
C ILE A 388 18.06 9.07 7.33
N LEU A 389 18.84 9.52 8.31
CA LEU A 389 19.82 10.59 8.10
C LEU A 389 21.09 10.04 7.44
N ARG A 390 21.70 10.85 6.55
CA ARG A 390 23.00 10.56 5.93
C ARG A 390 23.97 11.69 6.21
N ASP A 391 25.23 11.34 6.45
CA ASP A 391 26.31 12.31 6.43
C ASP A 391 26.84 12.40 5.00
N ILE A 392 26.73 13.59 4.39
CA ILE A 392 27.23 13.88 3.05
C ILE A 392 28.16 15.08 3.19
N ASP A 393 29.45 14.86 2.93
CA ASP A 393 30.51 15.87 3.02
C ASP A 393 30.57 16.59 4.39
N GLY A 394 30.28 15.88 5.49
CA GLY A 394 30.30 16.43 6.85
C GLY A 394 29.04 17.21 7.24
N VAL A 395 28.00 17.19 6.39
CA VAL A 395 26.69 17.78 6.65
C VAL A 395 25.67 16.67 6.87
N SER A 396 24.90 16.78 7.97
CA SER A 396 23.76 15.90 8.20
C SER A 396 22.63 16.25 7.24
N CYS A 397 22.32 15.31 6.35
CA CYS A 397 21.27 15.42 5.36
C CYS A 397 20.10 14.50 5.71
N GLU A 398 18.89 14.98 5.46
CA GLU A 398 17.64 14.21 5.58
C GLU A 398 17.01 14.00 4.18
N PRO A 399 16.23 12.93 3.98
CA PRO A 399 15.57 12.68 2.71
C PRO A 399 14.48 13.73 2.47
N MET A 400 14.56 14.39 1.32
CA MET A 400 13.61 15.36 0.84
C MET A 400 12.70 14.71 -0.20
N GLU A 401 11.42 15.05 -0.14
CA GLU A 401 10.38 14.55 -1.01
C GLU A 401 9.75 15.69 -1.79
N PHE A 402 9.49 15.42 -3.06
CA PHE A 402 8.68 16.29 -3.91
C PHE A 402 7.21 15.91 -3.68
N LEU A 403 6.50 16.79 -2.99
CA LEU A 403 5.10 16.66 -2.60
C LEU A 403 4.22 17.46 -3.56
N THR A 404 3.32 16.78 -4.26
CA THR A 404 2.28 17.38 -5.10
C THR A 404 0.94 17.17 -4.44
N ILE A 405 0.20 18.25 -4.24
CA ILE A 405 -1.15 18.21 -3.66
C ILE A 405 -2.12 18.89 -4.62
N ASP A 406 -3.16 18.16 -5.01
CA ASP A 406 -4.33 18.74 -5.66
C ASP A 406 -5.40 18.95 -4.58
N VAL A 407 -5.79 20.20 -4.35
CA VAL A 407 -6.75 20.54 -3.30
C VAL A 407 -7.77 21.57 -3.81
N PRO A 408 -9.06 21.42 -3.46
CA PRO A 408 -10.05 22.47 -3.76
C PRO A 408 -9.63 23.83 -3.21
N GLU A 409 -9.96 24.90 -3.92
CA GLU A 409 -9.55 26.27 -3.53
C GLU A 409 -9.96 26.64 -2.10
N GLU A 410 -11.08 26.10 -1.61
CA GLU A 410 -11.59 26.34 -0.25
C GLU A 410 -10.70 25.76 0.86
N HIS A 411 -9.90 24.74 0.56
CA HIS A 411 -9.07 24.04 1.54
C HIS A 411 -7.57 24.40 1.42
N GLN A 412 -7.16 25.11 0.37
CA GLN A 412 -5.75 25.41 0.09
C GLN A 412 -5.03 26.11 1.26
N GLY A 413 -5.69 27.07 1.92
CA GLY A 413 -5.06 27.90 2.96
C GLY A 413 -4.65 27.07 4.17
N THR A 414 -5.54 26.19 4.62
CA THR A 414 -5.31 25.26 5.72
C THR A 414 -4.15 24.31 5.41
N VAL A 415 -4.10 23.77 4.18
CA VAL A 415 -3.06 22.84 3.75
C VAL A 415 -1.69 23.53 3.72
N ILE A 416 -1.61 24.73 3.13
CA ILE A 416 -0.36 25.51 3.05
C ILE A 416 0.15 25.86 4.45
N GLU A 417 -0.73 26.30 5.36
CA GLU A 417 -0.34 26.65 6.74
C GLU A 417 0.28 25.45 7.47
N LYS A 418 -0.39 24.28 7.42
CA LYS A 418 0.10 23.07 8.09
C LYS A 418 1.43 22.59 7.51
N LEU A 419 1.57 22.59 6.18
CA LEU A 419 2.81 22.22 5.51
C LEU A 419 3.97 23.18 5.82
N GLY A 420 3.70 24.48 5.97
CA GLY A 420 4.69 25.46 6.39
C GLY A 420 5.29 25.12 7.77
N THR A 421 4.46 24.71 8.73
CA THR A 421 4.96 24.27 10.06
C THR A 421 5.81 23.00 10.01
N ARG A 422 5.61 22.18 8.96
CA ARG A 422 6.33 20.94 8.67
C ARG A 422 7.55 21.14 7.76
N LYS A 423 8.02 22.40 7.61
CA LYS A 423 9.21 22.77 6.83
C LYS A 423 9.08 22.46 5.33
N ALA A 424 7.86 22.42 4.80
CA ALA A 424 7.64 22.36 3.36
C ALA A 424 7.97 23.70 2.70
N GLU A 425 8.70 23.66 1.59
CA GLU A 425 9.02 24.82 0.76
C GLU A 425 8.20 24.73 -0.53
N MET A 426 7.34 25.72 -0.77
CA MET A 426 6.52 25.76 -1.98
C MET A 426 7.40 26.06 -3.19
N VAL A 427 7.36 25.17 -4.18
CA VAL A 427 8.07 25.29 -5.46
C VAL A 427 7.19 26.02 -6.46
N ALA A 428 5.94 25.57 -6.58
CA ALA A 428 4.99 26.11 -7.54
C ALA A 428 3.55 25.98 -7.04
N MET A 429 2.69 26.83 -7.58
CA MET A 429 1.25 26.75 -7.41
C MET A 429 0.62 26.95 -8.79
N HIS A 430 -0.11 25.95 -9.24
CA HIS A 430 -0.79 25.94 -10.52
C HIS A 430 -2.30 25.98 -10.28
N PRO A 431 -2.95 27.13 -10.52
CA PRO A 431 -4.39 27.19 -10.47
C PRO A 431 -5.00 26.40 -11.63
N MET A 432 -5.95 25.53 -11.32
CA MET A 432 -6.78 24.77 -12.25
C MET A 432 -8.26 25.09 -11.95
N ASP A 433 -9.19 24.63 -12.79
CA ASP A 433 -10.60 24.97 -12.62
C ASP A 433 -11.17 24.36 -11.32
N GLY A 434 -11.34 25.19 -10.27
CA GLY A 434 -11.84 24.78 -8.95
C GLY A 434 -10.87 24.00 -8.05
N ILE A 435 -9.68 23.64 -8.56
CA ILE A 435 -8.64 22.90 -7.83
C ILE A 435 -7.31 23.64 -7.99
N ASN A 436 -6.52 23.72 -6.92
CA ASN A 436 -5.16 24.20 -6.99
C ASN A 436 -4.17 23.05 -6.81
N ARG A 437 -3.26 22.91 -7.76
CA ARG A 437 -2.09 22.03 -7.63
C ARG A 437 -0.98 22.80 -6.93
N LEU A 438 -0.59 22.30 -5.76
CA LEU A 438 0.46 22.83 -4.93
C LEU A 438 1.66 21.88 -4.98
N GLU A 439 2.83 22.41 -5.32
CA GLU A 439 4.07 21.64 -5.37
C GLU A 439 5.01 22.13 -4.28
N PHE A 440 5.53 21.19 -3.49
CA PHE A 440 6.43 21.46 -2.38
C PHE A 440 7.64 20.53 -2.43
N ILE A 441 8.77 21.03 -1.92
CA ILE A 441 9.86 20.19 -1.42
C ILE A 441 9.72 20.14 0.09
N ILE A 442 9.57 18.95 0.66
CA ILE A 442 9.33 18.74 2.10
C ILE A 442 10.27 17.65 2.63
N PRO A 443 10.85 17.78 3.83
CA PRO A 443 11.54 16.65 4.45
C PRO A 443 10.55 15.50 4.68
N ALA A 444 10.95 14.25 4.43
CA ALA A 444 10.09 13.08 4.64
C ALA A 444 9.53 13.01 6.07
N ARG A 445 10.27 13.54 7.05
CA ARG A 445 9.86 13.67 8.46
C ARG A 445 8.63 14.56 8.64
N GLY A 446 8.47 15.57 7.78
CA GLY A 446 7.30 16.44 7.76
C GLY A 446 6.04 15.75 7.24
N LEU A 447 6.18 14.68 6.44
CA LEU A 447 5.04 13.91 5.91
C LEU A 447 4.45 12.92 6.92
N ILE A 448 5.23 12.52 7.94
CA ILE A 448 4.79 11.56 8.97
C ILE A 448 3.53 12.10 9.65
N GLY A 449 2.45 11.31 9.61
CA GLY A 449 1.13 11.68 10.15
C GLY A 449 0.36 12.77 9.41
N PHE A 450 0.94 13.40 8.37
CA PHE A 450 0.25 14.47 7.66
C PHE A 450 -0.90 13.95 6.79
N ARG A 451 -0.79 12.72 6.27
CA ARG A 451 -1.82 12.14 5.39
C ARG A 451 -3.19 12.06 6.06
N THR A 452 -3.25 11.57 7.29
CA THR A 452 -4.48 11.42 8.06
C THR A 452 -5.13 12.79 8.36
N GLU A 453 -4.30 13.78 8.71
CA GLU A 453 -4.74 15.16 8.91
C GLU A 453 -5.28 15.77 7.61
N PHE A 454 -4.54 15.61 6.51
CA PHE A 454 -4.88 16.13 5.19
C PHE A 454 -6.21 15.58 4.68
N LEU A 455 -6.44 14.26 4.80
CA LEU A 455 -7.72 13.66 4.43
C LEU A 455 -8.87 14.19 5.28
N THR A 456 -8.63 14.45 6.57
CA THR A 456 -9.66 15.02 7.46
C THR A 456 -9.97 16.46 7.09
N ASP A 457 -8.94 17.29 6.87
CA ASP A 457 -9.10 18.71 6.56
C ASP A 457 -9.78 18.94 5.20
N THR A 458 -9.43 18.10 4.21
CA THR A 458 -10.00 18.17 2.85
C THR A 458 -11.27 17.34 2.71
N ARG A 459 -11.76 16.71 3.79
CA ARG A 459 -12.91 15.78 3.76
C ARG A 459 -12.76 14.67 2.71
N GLY A 460 -11.52 14.26 2.44
CA GLY A 460 -11.16 13.25 1.46
C GLY A 460 -11.16 13.71 0.00
N THR A 461 -11.44 14.98 -0.29
CA THR A 461 -11.45 15.52 -1.66
C THR A 461 -10.05 15.85 -2.19
N GLY A 462 -9.09 16.07 -1.30
CA GLY A 462 -7.71 16.38 -1.66
C GLY A 462 -6.93 15.14 -2.08
N VAL A 463 -6.03 15.31 -3.05
CA VAL A 463 -5.10 14.28 -3.52
C VAL A 463 -3.71 14.68 -3.09
N MET A 464 -2.98 13.77 -2.45
CA MET A 464 -1.61 13.99 -2.02
C MET A 464 -0.72 12.90 -2.60
N ASN A 465 0.32 13.32 -3.31
CA ASN A 465 1.36 12.45 -3.85
C ASN A 465 2.71 12.97 -3.42
N HIS A 466 3.61 12.07 -3.09
CA HIS A 466 5.00 12.43 -2.86
C HIS A 466 5.92 11.39 -3.48
N THR A 467 7.08 11.88 -3.91
CA THR A 467 8.15 11.04 -4.46
C THR A 467 9.46 11.51 -3.88
N PHE A 468 10.39 10.58 -3.68
CA PHE A 468 11.73 10.93 -3.26
C PHE A 468 12.36 11.89 -4.28
N HIS A 469 12.90 13.02 -3.79
CA HIS A 469 13.55 14.02 -4.63
C HIS A 469 15.07 13.88 -4.54
N GLU A 470 15.62 14.11 -3.34
CA GLU A 470 17.06 14.04 -3.06
C GLU A 470 17.33 14.02 -1.56
N TYR A 471 18.59 13.84 -1.15
CA TYR A 471 19.01 14.15 0.22
C TYR A 471 19.40 15.62 0.30
N GLY A 472 18.76 16.35 1.23
CA GLY A 472 19.03 17.77 1.47
C GLY A 472 19.50 18.02 2.90
N PRO A 473 20.13 19.17 3.20
CA PRO A 473 20.55 19.51 4.55
C PRO A 473 19.38 19.50 5.53
N PHE A 474 19.63 19.04 6.76
CA PHE A 474 18.61 18.98 7.82
C PHE A 474 17.94 20.35 8.05
N LYS A 475 16.61 20.41 7.88
CA LYS A 475 15.78 21.64 7.91
C LYS A 475 15.41 22.09 9.32
N GLY A 476 15.93 21.43 10.36
CA GLY A 476 15.69 21.75 11.77
C GLY A 476 14.50 21.00 12.38
N ALA A 477 14.22 21.28 13.65
CA ALA A 477 13.16 20.59 14.40
C ALA A 477 11.76 20.86 13.81
N ILE A 478 10.94 19.81 13.76
CA ILE A 478 9.50 19.88 13.44
C ILE A 478 8.76 19.66 14.76
N PRO A 479 7.72 20.45 15.07
CA PRO A 479 6.97 20.29 16.31
C PRO A 479 6.35 18.90 16.42
N GLY A 480 6.53 18.26 17.58
CA GLY A 480 5.87 16.99 17.91
C GLY A 480 4.44 17.17 18.42
N ARG A 481 3.90 16.09 19.01
CA ARG A 481 2.59 16.10 19.68
C ARG A 481 2.57 17.17 20.77
N LYS A 482 1.54 18.01 20.80
CA LYS A 482 1.37 19.05 21.85
C LYS A 482 0.86 18.46 23.15
N ASN A 483 0.01 17.45 23.08
CA ASN A 483 -0.69 16.85 24.21
C ASN A 483 0.17 15.78 24.89
N GLY A 484 0.06 15.65 26.21
CA GLY A 484 0.64 14.53 26.95
C GLY A 484 -0.27 13.31 26.92
N VAL A 485 0.16 12.22 27.55
CA VAL A 485 -0.62 10.98 27.66
C VAL A 485 -1.14 10.71 29.07
N LEU A 486 -2.29 10.02 29.13
CA LEU A 486 -2.81 9.41 30.35
C LEU A 486 -2.21 8.01 30.50
N LEU A 487 -1.42 7.79 31.56
CA LEU A 487 -0.71 6.55 31.81
C LEU A 487 -1.37 5.77 32.94
N ALA A 488 -1.60 4.47 32.74
CA ALA A 488 -2.06 3.60 33.80
C ALA A 488 -1.01 3.47 34.91
N LEU A 489 -1.44 3.67 36.16
CA LEU A 489 -0.60 3.55 37.34
C LEU A 489 -0.26 2.11 37.70
N GLU A 490 -1.20 1.18 37.52
CA GLU A 490 -1.08 -0.20 38.00
C GLU A 490 -1.77 -1.17 37.05
N SER A 491 -1.45 -2.45 37.19
CA SER A 491 -2.11 -3.52 36.46
C SER A 491 -3.46 -3.86 37.06
N GLY A 492 -4.48 -3.99 36.21
CA GLY A 492 -5.84 -4.31 36.63
C GLY A 492 -6.83 -4.18 35.48
N GLU A 493 -8.12 -4.15 35.82
CA GLU A 493 -9.21 -3.99 34.86
C GLU A 493 -9.84 -2.61 35.02
N THR A 494 -10.05 -1.89 33.92
CA THR A 494 -10.58 -0.53 33.95
C THR A 494 -12.01 -0.52 34.46
N VAL A 495 -12.31 0.39 35.39
CA VAL A 495 -13.65 0.50 35.99
C VAL A 495 -14.34 1.76 35.49
N ALA A 496 -15.61 1.64 35.13
CA ALA A 496 -16.43 2.72 34.61
C ALA A 496 -16.40 3.99 35.49
N TYR A 497 -16.43 3.80 36.82
CA TYR A 497 -16.35 4.87 37.80
C TYR A 497 -15.05 5.69 37.69
N SER A 498 -13.90 5.03 37.53
CA SER A 498 -12.63 5.72 37.36
C SER A 498 -12.58 6.45 36.01
N LEU A 499 -12.94 5.75 34.92
CA LEU A 499 -12.93 6.33 33.57
C LEU A 499 -13.81 7.57 33.45
N PHE A 500 -14.98 7.59 34.09
CA PHE A 500 -15.85 8.77 34.12
C PHE A 500 -15.18 10.02 34.69
N SER A 501 -14.35 9.88 35.73
CA SER A 501 -13.58 11.00 36.27
C SER A 501 -12.36 11.37 35.42
N LEU A 502 -11.84 10.42 34.64
CA LEU A 502 -10.66 10.62 33.80
C LEU A 502 -10.99 11.26 32.46
N GLN A 503 -12.20 11.06 31.92
CA GLN A 503 -12.63 11.67 30.67
C GLN A 503 -12.73 13.21 30.74
N GLU A 504 -12.82 13.80 31.94
CA GLU A 504 -12.71 15.26 32.12
C GLU A 504 -11.28 15.77 31.91
N ARG A 505 -10.29 14.89 32.01
CA ARG A 505 -8.86 15.21 31.87
C ARG A 505 -8.36 15.01 30.44
N GLY A 506 -9.17 14.44 29.55
CA GLY A 506 -8.80 14.23 28.16
C GLY A 506 -9.58 13.10 27.50
N ILE A 507 -9.09 12.67 26.33
CA ILE A 507 -9.78 11.68 25.49
C ILE A 507 -9.30 10.28 25.86
N LEU A 508 -10.22 9.38 26.19
CA LEU A 508 -9.89 7.99 26.53
C LEU A 508 -9.68 7.14 25.27
N PHE A 509 -8.77 6.17 25.34
CA PHE A 509 -8.54 5.15 24.31
C PHE A 509 -9.11 3.77 24.69
N VAL A 510 -9.44 3.57 25.97
CA VAL A 510 -9.93 2.29 26.50
C VAL A 510 -11.34 2.42 27.07
N ASN A 511 -12.13 1.35 26.90
CA ASN A 511 -13.44 1.21 27.54
C ASN A 511 -13.30 0.65 28.96
N ALA A 512 -14.41 0.60 29.70
CA ALA A 512 -14.50 -0.17 30.95
C ALA A 512 -14.38 -1.68 30.67
N GLY A 513 -13.80 -2.44 31.60
CA GLY A 513 -13.60 -3.88 31.46
C GLY A 513 -12.33 -4.27 30.67
N VAL A 514 -11.46 -3.30 30.37
CA VAL A 514 -10.23 -3.53 29.61
C VAL A 514 -9.08 -3.77 30.60
N LYS A 515 -8.30 -4.83 30.36
CA LYS A 515 -7.09 -5.09 31.14
C LYS A 515 -6.00 -4.08 30.76
N VAL A 516 -5.40 -3.47 31.77
CA VAL A 516 -4.30 -2.50 31.63
C VAL A 516 -3.13 -2.89 32.53
N TYR A 517 -1.95 -2.33 32.26
CA TYR A 517 -0.74 -2.51 33.05
C TYR A 517 -0.02 -1.18 33.28
N GLU A 518 0.87 -1.13 34.27
CA GLU A 518 1.64 0.08 34.58
C GLU A 518 2.39 0.60 33.35
N GLY A 519 2.26 1.90 33.05
CA GLY A 519 2.94 2.54 31.91
C GLY A 519 2.25 2.34 30.55
N MET A 520 1.13 1.61 30.51
CA MET A 520 0.23 1.58 29.34
C MET A 520 -0.46 2.94 29.18
N ILE A 521 -0.51 3.44 27.95
CA ILE A 521 -1.25 4.66 27.59
C ILE A 521 -2.72 4.30 27.41
N ILE A 522 -3.58 4.98 28.17
CA ILE A 522 -5.03 4.74 28.20
C ILE A 522 -5.85 5.91 27.67
N GLY A 523 -5.19 6.99 27.26
CA GLY A 523 -5.81 8.18 26.69
C GLY A 523 -4.83 9.31 26.41
N GLU A 524 -5.34 10.35 25.78
CA GLU A 524 -4.67 11.62 25.51
C GLU A 524 -5.05 12.62 26.61
N ASN A 525 -4.08 13.33 27.17
CA ASN A 525 -4.30 14.37 28.16
C ASN A 525 -4.68 15.69 27.46
N ALA A 526 -5.61 16.45 28.04
CA ALA A 526 -5.95 17.79 27.55
C ALA A 526 -4.80 18.82 27.74
N LYS A 527 -3.81 18.48 28.56
CA LYS A 527 -2.59 19.29 28.81
C LYS A 527 -1.37 18.64 28.17
N GLN A 528 -0.29 19.41 28.06
CA GLN A 528 0.96 18.97 27.42
C GLN A 528 1.77 17.94 28.23
N ASN A 529 1.59 17.90 29.54
CA ASN A 529 2.36 17.00 30.40
C ASN A 529 1.73 15.62 30.48
N ASP A 530 2.55 14.58 30.62
CA ASP A 530 2.06 13.24 30.92
C ASP A 530 1.45 13.18 32.33
N LEU A 531 0.41 12.35 32.48
CA LEU A 531 -0.32 12.21 33.72
C LEU A 531 -0.55 10.74 34.05
N VAL A 532 0.04 10.28 35.14
CA VAL A 532 -0.20 8.95 35.68
C VAL A 532 -1.52 8.94 36.44
N VAL A 533 -2.40 8.02 36.08
CA VAL A 533 -3.78 7.92 36.58
C VAL A 533 -4.12 6.49 36.97
N ASN A 534 -4.98 6.34 37.97
CA ASN A 534 -5.49 5.02 38.36
C ASN A 534 -6.85 4.80 37.70
N ALA A 535 -6.91 3.90 36.73
CA ALA A 535 -8.13 3.52 36.02
C ALA A 535 -8.85 2.30 36.61
N CYS A 536 -8.23 1.61 37.58
CA CYS A 536 -8.71 0.37 38.18
C CYS A 536 -9.49 0.62 39.49
N LYS A 537 -9.52 1.86 39.98
CA LYS A 537 -10.11 2.20 41.28
C LYS A 537 -11.65 2.15 41.25
N GLY A 538 -12.22 1.28 42.06
CA GLY A 538 -13.66 1.22 42.29
C GLY A 538 -14.20 2.37 43.17
N LYS A 539 -15.52 2.56 43.13
CA LYS A 539 -16.24 3.47 44.04
C LYS A 539 -16.07 2.97 45.48
N LYS A 540 -15.53 3.80 46.38
CA LYS A 540 -15.51 3.48 47.82
C LYS A 540 -16.93 3.52 48.36
N LEU A 541 -17.46 2.37 48.78
CA LEU A 541 -18.74 2.30 49.48
C LEU A 541 -18.56 2.91 50.88
N THR A 542 -18.92 4.18 51.04
CA THR A 542 -19.16 4.75 52.38
C THR A 542 -20.48 4.17 52.89
N ASN A 543 -20.48 3.58 54.09
CA ASN A 543 -21.63 2.93 54.75
C ASN A 543 -22.83 3.87 55.07
N VAL A 544 -22.96 5.00 54.39
CA VAL A 544 -24.12 5.89 54.49
C VAL A 544 -24.96 5.66 53.25
N ARG A 545 -26.14 5.05 53.47
CA ARG A 545 -27.19 4.83 52.46
C ARG A 545 -27.56 6.16 51.81
N ALA A 546 -27.03 6.41 50.61
CA ALA A 546 -27.62 7.36 49.68
C ALA A 546 -28.67 6.60 48.85
N SER A 547 -29.86 6.47 49.41
CA SER A 547 -31.06 6.09 48.67
C SER A 547 -31.48 7.29 47.82
N GLY A 548 -30.88 7.44 46.64
CA GLY A 548 -31.18 8.52 45.71
C GLY A 548 -30.18 8.57 44.56
N SER A 549 -30.65 8.16 43.37
CA SER A 549 -29.99 8.20 42.06
C SER A 549 -28.59 7.58 41.96
N ASP A 550 -28.52 6.29 41.61
CA ASP A 550 -27.42 5.84 40.76
C ASP A 550 -27.58 6.56 39.42
N GLU A 551 -26.97 7.75 39.29
CA GLU A 551 -26.78 8.36 37.98
C GLU A 551 -26.05 7.34 37.12
N ALA A 552 -26.67 6.93 36.01
CA ALA A 552 -26.05 6.03 35.06
C ALA A 552 -24.75 6.70 34.59
N ILE A 553 -23.61 6.17 35.03
CA ILE A 553 -22.28 6.65 34.67
C ILE A 553 -22.15 6.52 33.15
N ARG A 554 -22.20 7.63 32.43
CA ARG A 554 -22.05 7.68 30.97
C ARG A 554 -20.61 8.01 30.63
N ILE A 555 -19.94 7.06 29.99
CA ILE A 555 -18.57 7.23 29.49
C ILE A 555 -18.67 7.61 28.02
N THR A 556 -17.93 8.64 27.61
CA THR A 556 -17.81 8.99 26.20
C THR A 556 -17.15 7.84 25.44
N THR A 557 -17.64 7.50 24.25
CA THR A 557 -17.04 6.47 23.42
C THR A 557 -15.54 6.73 23.23
N PRO A 558 -14.66 5.80 23.65
CA PRO A 558 -13.23 5.98 23.52
C PRO A 558 -12.81 6.08 22.06
N ARG A 559 -11.74 6.84 21.81
CA ARG A 559 -11.11 6.90 20.49
C ARG A 559 -10.29 5.63 20.28
N THR A 560 -10.75 4.78 19.37
CA THR A 560 -10.00 3.60 18.91
C THR A 560 -9.05 4.02 17.80
N LEU A 561 -7.75 3.83 18.00
CA LEU A 561 -6.72 4.14 17.01
C LEU A 561 -6.49 2.92 16.12
N SER A 562 -6.40 3.14 14.79
CA SER A 562 -5.86 2.13 13.88
C SER A 562 -4.36 1.95 14.10
N LEU A 563 -3.74 0.97 13.44
CA LEU A 563 -2.30 0.74 13.51
C LEU A 563 -1.51 1.98 13.02
N GLU A 564 -1.92 2.56 11.89
CA GLU A 564 -1.34 3.77 11.31
C GLU A 564 -1.48 4.92 12.30
N GLN A 565 -2.70 5.19 12.77
CA GLN A 565 -2.94 6.25 13.74
C GLN A 565 -2.15 6.07 15.03
N ALA A 566 -1.91 4.82 15.46
CA ALA A 566 -1.06 4.53 16.61
C ALA A 566 0.42 4.83 16.33
N LEU A 567 0.94 4.46 15.15
CA LEU A 567 2.31 4.75 14.71
C LEU A 567 2.55 6.26 14.56
N GLU A 568 1.57 7.00 14.03
CA GLU A 568 1.58 8.46 13.92
C GLU A 568 1.53 9.15 15.29
N TYR A 569 0.78 8.56 16.24
CA TYR A 569 0.50 9.18 17.54
C TYR A 569 1.64 9.08 18.56
N ILE A 570 2.41 7.99 18.53
CA ILE A 570 3.45 7.74 19.54
C ILE A 570 4.63 8.71 19.43
N ASP A 571 5.21 9.02 20.59
CA ASP A 571 6.45 9.80 20.67
C ASP A 571 7.71 8.93 20.80
N GLU A 572 8.88 9.57 20.79
CA GLU A 572 10.19 8.87 20.84
C GLU A 572 10.38 8.00 22.09
N ASP A 573 9.72 8.30 23.21
CA ASP A 573 9.77 7.53 24.45
C ASP A 573 8.60 6.54 24.58
N GLU A 574 7.83 6.34 23.51
CA GLU A 574 6.64 5.50 23.43
C GLU A 574 6.83 4.37 22.41
N LEU A 575 6.02 3.32 22.55
CA LEU A 575 5.97 2.15 21.67
C LEU A 575 4.51 1.78 21.39
N VAL A 576 4.27 1.25 20.19
CA VAL A 576 3.03 0.52 19.88
C VAL A 576 3.26 -0.96 20.11
N GLU A 577 2.53 -1.56 21.05
CA GLU A 577 2.46 -3.00 21.26
C GLU A 577 1.38 -3.59 20.34
N ILE A 578 1.76 -4.54 19.50
CA ILE A 578 0.89 -5.17 18.50
C ILE A 578 0.77 -6.66 18.79
N THR A 579 -0.48 -7.13 18.87
CA THR A 579 -0.82 -8.54 19.02
C THR A 579 -1.91 -8.95 18.03
N PRO A 580 -2.15 -10.26 17.81
CA PRO A 580 -3.15 -10.72 16.84
C PRO A 580 -4.56 -10.18 17.07
N THR A 581 -4.89 -9.79 18.30
CA THR A 581 -6.22 -9.30 18.69
C THR A 581 -6.24 -7.85 19.15
N SER A 582 -5.09 -7.27 19.51
CA SER A 582 -5.04 -5.99 20.23
C SER A 582 -3.91 -5.10 19.70
N ILE A 583 -4.15 -3.79 19.68
CA ILE A 583 -3.13 -2.75 19.47
C ILE A 583 -3.16 -1.87 20.72
N ARG A 584 -2.01 -1.76 21.39
CA ARG A 584 -1.87 -1.02 22.66
C ARG A 584 -0.74 -0.02 22.55
N LEU A 585 -0.85 1.08 23.28
CA LEU A 585 0.17 2.11 23.38
C LEU A 585 0.82 2.03 24.76
N ARG A 586 2.15 2.20 24.84
CA ARG A 586 2.88 2.20 26.13
C ARG A 586 4.11 3.09 26.07
N LYS A 587 4.62 3.47 27.23
CA LYS A 587 5.97 4.04 27.33
C LYS A 587 7.03 2.95 27.15
N LYS A 588 8.22 3.33 26.65
CA LYS A 588 9.40 2.45 26.60
C LYS A 588 9.73 1.95 28.02
N TYR A 589 9.84 2.87 28.97
CA TYR A 589 9.99 2.58 30.39
C TYR A 589 8.63 2.58 31.09
N LEU A 590 8.24 1.42 31.64
CA LEU A 590 6.94 1.25 32.29
C LEU A 590 6.91 1.82 33.70
N ASP A 591 7.99 1.65 34.46
CA ASP A 591 8.12 2.18 35.82
C ASP A 591 8.28 3.71 35.80
N ALA A 592 7.50 4.40 36.65
CA ALA A 592 7.52 5.85 36.71
C ALA A 592 8.85 6.45 37.22
N ASN A 593 9.59 5.75 38.07
CA ASN A 593 10.90 6.17 38.55
C ASN A 593 11.98 5.98 37.47
N GLU A 594 11.91 4.90 36.71
CA GLU A 594 12.81 4.67 35.57
C GLU A 594 12.63 5.75 34.50
N ARG A 595 11.38 6.12 34.17
CA ARG A 595 11.09 7.27 33.27
C ARG A 595 11.74 8.55 33.75
N LYS A 596 11.56 8.92 35.02
CA LYS A 596 12.17 10.12 35.61
C LYS A 596 13.69 10.09 35.59
N ARG A 597 14.32 8.91 35.70
CA ARG A 597 15.77 8.77 35.58
C ARG A 597 16.20 9.00 34.13
N TYR A 598 15.50 8.40 33.17
CA TYR A 598 15.77 8.57 31.75
C TYR A 598 15.61 10.02 31.29
N GLU A 599 14.53 10.70 31.68
CA GLU A 599 14.26 12.12 31.39
C GLU A 599 15.41 13.02 31.88
N LYS A 600 15.96 12.77 33.07
CA LYS A 600 17.12 13.49 33.62
C LYS A 600 18.43 13.26 32.87
N THR A 601 18.49 12.23 32.03
CA THR A 601 19.69 11.89 31.25
C THR A 601 19.61 12.49 29.83
N ARG A 602 18.41 12.86 29.37
CA ARG A 602 18.15 13.54 28.08
C ARG A 602 18.20 15.07 28.15
N GLY A 603 17.92 15.65 29.32
CA GLY A 603 18.02 17.09 29.59
C GLY A 603 19.40 17.47 30.08
#